data_AF-A0ABD0WVP3-F1
#
_entry.id   AF-A0ABD0WVP3-F1
#
_cell.length_a   1.000
_cell.length_b   1.000
_cell.length_c   1.000
_cell.angle_alpha   90.00
_cell.angle_beta   90.00
_cell.angle_gamma   90.00
#
_symmetry.space_group_name_H-M   'P 1'
#
loop_
_entity.id
_entity.type
_entity.pdbx_description
1 polymer ?
#
loop_
_entity_poly.entity_id
_entity_poly.type
_entity_poly.pdbx_seq_one_letter_code
_entity_poly.pdbx_strand_id
1 'polypeptide(L)'
;MKMDVRDSEEDRERELLLFYKQQHEWACPLHCTLVGDVAIGEGVMRYFMTTIISKLQFGFSLDLGGMGRTLLFEGEPDHLVPAASETLIESNLFRVAGRMLAHSFLHDGPHVTGLSPAVIHVLFNGDPEMATVVTEDCPDLHIRSIIKLLENEELTPEQKDTVSDLSMSWDLPAVTETNRRWLHNKLVLHAVVGRNMRQIKQLRKGLKDVMLWPLLTSRPDVVPLLFPKMAEMEFTPQMLLEKITWPVEDSDDEDFDLDSTCRITGFLRMFIERGTLAQLLTFWVGWEMLPPELRVEISGGTFPTSSTCFQTLKLPAYFKIYMDFEKALVAAIKRTGFGLV
;
A
#
# COMPACT_ATOMS: atom_id res chain seq x y z
N MET A 1 5.41 -19.11 10.20
CA MET A 1 4.53 -19.19 9.01
C MET A 1 5.22 -19.99 7.92
N LYS A 2 4.51 -20.82 7.17
CA LYS A 2 5.03 -21.52 5.99
C LYS A 2 4.15 -21.16 4.80
N MET A 3 4.75 -20.80 3.68
CA MET A 3 4.05 -20.55 2.43
C MET A 3 4.68 -21.41 1.35
N ASP A 4 3.94 -22.30 0.70
CA ASP A 4 4.46 -23.05 -0.43
C ASP A 4 4.35 -22.22 -1.70
N VAL A 5 5.47 -21.94 -2.36
CA VAL A 5 5.47 -21.11 -3.58
C VAL A 5 4.94 -21.87 -4.79
N ARG A 6 4.80 -23.20 -4.69
CA ARG A 6 4.25 -24.06 -5.74
C ARG A 6 2.72 -24.15 -5.68
N ASP A 7 2.12 -23.73 -4.56
CA ASP A 7 0.68 -23.67 -4.41
C ASP A 7 0.06 -22.60 -5.31
N SER A 8 -1.23 -22.76 -5.61
CA SER A 8 -1.99 -21.74 -6.32
C SER A 8 -2.00 -20.41 -5.54
N GLU A 9 -2.23 -19.30 -6.22
CA GLU A 9 -2.37 -18.01 -5.53
C GLU A 9 -3.49 -18.01 -4.48
N GLU A 10 -4.63 -18.61 -4.81
CA GLU A 10 -5.75 -18.73 -3.88
C GLU A 10 -5.40 -19.53 -2.62
N ASP A 11 -4.68 -20.64 -2.76
CA ASP A 11 -4.32 -21.47 -1.61
C ASP A 11 -3.33 -20.76 -0.69
N ARG A 12 -2.36 -20.06 -1.27
CA ARG A 12 -1.43 -19.19 -0.51
C ARG A 12 -2.20 -18.09 0.23
N GLU A 13 -3.17 -17.46 -0.41
CA GLU A 13 -4.01 -16.44 0.24
C GLU A 13 -4.88 -17.03 1.37
N ARG A 14 -5.40 -18.26 1.22
CA ARG A 14 -6.15 -18.94 2.29
C ARG A 14 -5.27 -19.17 3.51
N GLU A 15 -4.05 -19.66 3.31
CA GLU A 15 -3.06 -19.84 4.38
C GLU A 15 -2.72 -18.51 5.07
N LEU A 16 -2.53 -17.43 4.29
CA LEU A 16 -2.33 -16.09 4.85
C LEU A 16 -3.50 -15.67 5.75
N LEU A 17 -4.73 -15.78 5.26
CA LEU A 17 -5.92 -15.42 6.03
C LEU A 17 -6.09 -16.30 7.27
N LEU A 18 -5.82 -17.61 7.18
CA LEU A 18 -5.86 -18.53 8.31
C LEU A 18 -4.83 -18.15 9.38
N PHE A 19 -3.60 -17.82 8.97
CA PHE A 19 -2.56 -17.33 9.87
C PHE A 19 -3.05 -16.10 10.65
N TYR A 20 -3.58 -15.07 9.97
CA TYR A 20 -4.03 -13.86 10.67
C TYR A 20 -5.35 -13.99 11.42
N LYS A 21 -6.15 -15.03 11.17
CA LYS A 21 -7.33 -15.34 12.00
C LYS A 21 -6.95 -15.90 13.37
N GLN A 22 -5.78 -16.52 13.50
CA GLN A 22 -5.27 -17.04 14.76
C GLN A 22 -4.62 -15.94 15.62
N GLN A 23 -4.48 -16.22 16.93
CA GLN A 23 -3.78 -15.33 17.86
C GLN A 23 -2.30 -15.72 17.89
N HIS A 24 -1.41 -14.73 17.81
CA HIS A 24 0.03 -14.92 17.84
C HIS A 24 0.70 -13.96 18.82
N GLU A 25 1.96 -14.22 19.13
CA GLU A 25 2.85 -13.25 19.78
C GLU A 25 3.44 -12.33 18.71
N TRP A 26 2.71 -11.26 18.37
CA TRP A 26 3.00 -10.46 17.18
C TRP A 26 4.32 -9.68 17.20
N ALA A 27 4.87 -9.42 18.38
CA ALA A 27 6.15 -8.74 18.56
C ALA A 27 7.36 -9.68 18.47
N CYS A 28 7.16 -11.01 18.42
CA CYS A 28 8.27 -11.94 18.24
C CYS A 28 8.85 -11.81 16.81
N PRO A 29 10.15 -12.08 16.60
CA PRO A 29 10.72 -12.11 15.26
C PRO A 29 9.92 -13.04 14.34
N LEU A 30 9.46 -12.52 13.19
CA LEU A 30 8.67 -13.30 12.25
C LEU A 30 9.53 -14.37 11.58
N HIS A 31 9.26 -15.64 11.89
CA HIS A 31 9.87 -16.76 11.19
C HIS A 31 8.94 -17.23 10.06
N CYS A 32 9.32 -16.89 8.83
CA CYS A 32 8.62 -17.31 7.61
C CYS A 32 9.54 -18.18 6.75
N THR A 33 8.98 -19.22 6.13
CA THR A 33 9.70 -20.10 5.20
C THR A 33 8.89 -20.26 3.92
N LEU A 34 9.55 -20.08 2.77
CA LEU A 34 8.99 -20.34 1.45
C LEU A 34 9.29 -21.80 1.07
N VAL A 35 8.29 -22.67 1.18
CA VAL A 35 8.45 -24.08 0.81
C VAL A 35 8.54 -24.16 -0.72
N GLY A 36 9.56 -24.86 -1.23
CA GLY A 36 9.84 -24.92 -2.67
C GLY A 36 10.81 -23.83 -3.16
N ASP A 37 11.25 -22.94 -2.28
CA ASP A 37 12.30 -21.94 -2.53
C ASP A 37 13.47 -22.17 -1.55
N VAL A 38 14.69 -21.86 -1.97
CA VAL A 38 15.90 -21.93 -1.12
C VAL A 38 16.16 -20.64 -0.35
N ALA A 39 15.38 -19.59 -0.61
CA ALA A 39 15.48 -18.30 0.05
C ALA A 39 15.26 -18.41 1.56
N ILE A 40 16.10 -17.71 2.33
CA ILE A 40 16.05 -17.62 3.79
C ILE A 40 16.35 -16.19 4.26
N GLY A 41 15.99 -15.88 5.51
CA GLY A 41 16.31 -14.62 6.17
C GLY A 41 15.38 -13.45 5.80
N GLU A 42 15.90 -12.23 5.94
CA GLU A 42 15.20 -10.95 5.78
C GLU A 42 14.43 -10.82 4.45
N GLY A 43 14.95 -11.37 3.35
CA GLY A 43 14.26 -11.34 2.05
C GLY A 43 12.90 -12.03 2.07
N VAL A 44 12.78 -13.14 2.81
CA VAL A 44 11.53 -13.90 2.95
C VAL A 44 10.52 -13.13 3.81
N MET A 45 10.98 -12.47 4.87
CA MET A 45 10.12 -11.63 5.72
C MET A 45 9.57 -10.45 4.92
N ARG A 46 10.40 -9.77 4.14
CA ARG A 46 9.99 -8.66 3.27
C ARG A 46 9.00 -9.10 2.21
N TYR A 47 9.23 -10.24 1.56
CA TYR A 47 8.27 -10.82 0.62
C TYR A 47 6.91 -11.06 1.29
N PHE A 48 6.90 -11.66 2.48
CA PHE A 48 5.67 -11.91 3.24
C PHE A 48 4.92 -10.61 3.58
N MET A 49 5.61 -9.61 4.15
CA MET A 49 4.99 -8.34 4.53
C MET A 49 4.51 -7.54 3.31
N THR A 50 5.27 -7.59 2.21
CA THR A 50 4.85 -6.98 0.94
C THR A 50 3.61 -7.65 0.39
N THR A 51 3.57 -8.99 0.45
CA THR A 51 2.42 -9.77 -0.04
C THR A 51 1.15 -9.39 0.73
N ILE A 52 1.17 -9.40 2.06
CA ILE A 52 -0.05 -9.11 2.84
C ILE A 52 -0.56 -7.69 2.59
N ILE A 53 0.33 -6.70 2.51
CA ILE A 53 -0.06 -5.30 2.29
C ILE A 53 -0.53 -5.08 0.86
N SER A 54 0.11 -5.72 -0.13
CA SER A 54 -0.36 -5.72 -1.51
C SER A 54 -1.78 -6.29 -1.62
N LYS A 55 -2.09 -7.38 -0.90
CA LYS A 55 -3.44 -7.95 -0.88
C LYS A 55 -4.46 -7.03 -0.18
N LEU A 56 -4.06 -6.28 0.84
CA LEU A 56 -4.92 -5.25 1.43
C LEU A 56 -5.16 -4.07 0.47
N GLN A 57 -4.14 -3.61 -0.24
CA GLN A 57 -4.19 -2.44 -1.12
C GLN A 57 -4.93 -2.73 -2.44
N PHE A 58 -4.70 -3.91 -3.03
CA PHE A 58 -5.14 -4.23 -4.40
C PHE A 58 -6.13 -5.40 -4.48
N GLY A 59 -6.34 -6.11 -3.37
CA GLY A 59 -7.29 -7.20 -3.24
C GLY A 59 -6.67 -8.59 -3.22
N PHE A 60 -7.50 -9.54 -2.77
CA PHE A 60 -7.25 -10.97 -2.78
C PHE A 60 -7.86 -11.58 -4.06
N SER A 61 -7.15 -12.52 -4.66
CA SER A 61 -7.64 -13.34 -5.76
C SER A 61 -8.79 -14.27 -5.32
N LEU A 62 -8.86 -14.61 -4.03
CA LEU A 62 -9.99 -15.32 -3.44
C LEU A 62 -11.30 -14.54 -3.65
N ASP A 63 -12.28 -15.19 -4.27
CA ASP A 63 -13.63 -14.62 -4.42
C ASP A 63 -14.53 -14.96 -3.22
N LEU A 64 -14.43 -14.16 -2.16
CA LEU A 64 -15.27 -14.28 -0.97
C LEU A 64 -16.55 -13.42 -1.08
N GLY A 65 -16.71 -12.67 -2.17
CA GLY A 65 -17.79 -11.71 -2.37
C GLY A 65 -18.63 -11.92 -3.63
N GLY A 66 -18.31 -12.92 -4.46
CA GLY A 66 -18.97 -13.20 -5.74
C GLY A 66 -18.60 -12.24 -6.88
N MET A 67 -17.50 -11.49 -6.74
CA MET A 67 -17.10 -10.39 -7.64
C MET A 67 -15.75 -10.67 -8.33
N GLY A 68 -15.28 -11.92 -8.31
CA GLY A 68 -14.02 -12.37 -8.91
C GLY A 68 -12.74 -11.98 -8.17
N ARG A 69 -12.77 -10.95 -7.32
CA ARG A 69 -11.70 -10.60 -6.37
C ARG A 69 -12.30 -10.04 -5.08
N THR A 70 -11.63 -10.23 -3.96
CA THR A 70 -12.03 -9.64 -2.68
C THR A 70 -11.24 -8.37 -2.39
N LEU A 71 -11.91 -7.22 -2.45
CA LEU A 71 -11.37 -5.95 -2.00
C LEU A 71 -11.85 -5.67 -0.57
N LEU A 72 -10.92 -5.31 0.32
CA LEU A 72 -11.28 -4.84 1.66
C LEU A 72 -11.44 -3.32 1.70
N PHE A 73 -10.81 -2.60 0.78
CA PHE A 73 -10.93 -1.15 0.66
C PHE A 73 -11.29 -0.77 -0.77
N GLU A 74 -12.12 0.25 -0.92
CA GLU A 74 -12.68 0.73 -2.18
C GLU A 74 -12.61 2.25 -2.24
N GLY A 75 -12.54 2.81 -3.45
CA GLY A 75 -12.46 4.25 -3.67
C GLY A 75 -11.23 4.64 -4.48
N GLU A 76 -11.02 5.94 -4.57
CA GLU A 76 -9.88 6.55 -5.25
C GLU A 76 -8.67 6.67 -4.30
N PRO A 77 -7.45 6.87 -4.82
CA PRO A 77 -6.28 7.21 -4.01
C PRO A 77 -6.57 8.36 -3.03
N ASP A 78 -6.08 8.23 -1.79
CA ASP A 78 -6.32 9.15 -0.66
C ASP A 78 -7.78 9.28 -0.20
N HIS A 79 -8.68 8.44 -0.74
CA HIS A 79 -10.10 8.38 -0.44
C HIS A 79 -10.59 6.94 -0.21
N LEU A 80 -9.69 6.01 0.12
CA LEU A 80 -10.06 4.61 0.32
C LEU A 80 -10.88 4.44 1.60
N VAL A 81 -12.01 3.74 1.49
CA VAL A 81 -12.89 3.38 2.61
C VAL A 81 -13.08 1.87 2.68
N PRO A 82 -13.44 1.30 3.85
CA PRO A 82 -13.75 -0.12 3.95
C PRO A 82 -14.90 -0.51 3.00
N ALA A 83 -14.76 -1.65 2.32
CA ALA A 83 -15.78 -2.18 1.43
C ALA A 83 -17.10 -2.45 2.20
N ALA A 84 -18.22 -2.11 1.58
CA ALA A 84 -19.55 -2.27 2.17
C ALA A 84 -20.11 -3.69 1.95
N SER A 85 -19.45 -4.71 2.51
CA SER A 85 -19.84 -6.13 2.36
C SER A 85 -20.05 -6.83 3.70
N GLU A 86 -21.27 -7.37 3.90
CA GLU A 86 -21.63 -8.13 5.10
C GLU A 86 -20.81 -9.43 5.21
N THR A 87 -20.56 -10.11 4.09
CA THR A 87 -19.77 -11.36 4.06
C THR A 87 -18.35 -11.15 4.61
N LEU A 88 -17.74 -10.00 4.33
CA LEU A 88 -16.41 -9.65 4.85
C LEU A 88 -16.45 -9.37 6.36
N ILE A 89 -17.53 -8.74 6.84
CA ILE A 89 -17.77 -8.50 8.27
C ILE A 89 -17.97 -9.82 9.01
N GLU A 90 -18.86 -10.69 8.52
CA GLU A 90 -19.14 -12.01 9.11
C GLU A 90 -17.89 -12.87 9.18
N SER A 91 -17.05 -12.80 8.14
CA SER A 91 -15.77 -13.50 8.07
C SER A 91 -14.65 -12.87 8.91
N ASN A 92 -14.93 -11.77 9.63
CA ASN A 92 -13.99 -10.97 10.42
C ASN A 92 -12.76 -10.48 9.63
N LEU A 93 -12.90 -10.24 8.33
CA LEU A 93 -11.76 -9.90 7.48
C LEU A 93 -11.21 -8.51 7.76
N PHE A 94 -12.03 -7.56 8.23
CA PHE A 94 -11.53 -6.26 8.68
C PHE A 94 -10.69 -6.38 9.96
N ARG A 95 -11.01 -7.33 10.85
CA ARG A 95 -10.16 -7.62 12.01
C ARG A 95 -8.83 -8.23 11.57
N VAL A 96 -8.86 -9.12 10.59
CA VAL A 96 -7.66 -9.69 9.96
C VAL A 96 -6.81 -8.59 9.32
N ALA A 97 -7.42 -7.68 8.56
CA ALA A 97 -6.72 -6.52 7.98
C ALA A 97 -6.06 -5.66 9.05
N GLY A 98 -6.76 -5.39 10.16
CA GLY A 98 -6.18 -4.64 11.28
C GLY A 98 -4.96 -5.33 11.88
N ARG A 99 -4.96 -6.66 11.95
CA ARG A 99 -3.78 -7.43 12.39
C ARG A 99 -2.63 -7.35 11.39
N MET A 100 -2.92 -7.51 10.10
CA MET A 100 -1.93 -7.40 9.01
C MET A 100 -1.25 -6.02 8.99
N LEU A 101 -2.03 -4.94 9.10
CA LEU A 101 -1.54 -3.56 9.15
C LEU A 101 -0.60 -3.35 10.36
N ALA A 102 -1.07 -3.71 11.55
CA ALA A 102 -0.26 -3.54 12.76
C ALA A 102 0.98 -4.44 12.77
N HIS A 103 0.87 -5.67 12.26
CA HIS A 103 1.99 -6.59 12.18
C HIS A 103 3.05 -6.11 11.18
N SER A 104 2.63 -5.58 10.02
CA SER A 104 3.55 -4.94 9.08
C SER A 104 4.29 -3.79 9.77
N PHE A 105 3.56 -2.88 10.41
CA PHE A 105 4.13 -1.72 11.09
C PHE A 105 5.12 -2.08 12.21
N LEU A 106 4.85 -3.12 12.99
CA LEU A 106 5.77 -3.57 14.06
C LEU A 106 7.13 -4.06 13.56
N HIS A 107 7.21 -4.48 12.30
CA HIS A 107 8.41 -5.04 11.68
C HIS A 107 8.93 -4.14 10.55
N ASP A 108 8.66 -2.83 10.64
CA ASP A 108 9.08 -1.81 9.66
C ASP A 108 8.63 -2.14 8.22
N GLY A 109 7.49 -2.83 8.11
CA GLY A 109 6.88 -3.33 6.89
C GLY A 109 6.22 -2.24 6.02
N PRO A 110 5.68 -2.59 4.83
CA PRO A 110 4.99 -1.62 3.98
C PRO A 110 3.66 -1.20 4.59
N HIS A 111 3.08 -0.14 4.02
CA HIS A 111 1.85 0.47 4.52
C HIS A 111 0.74 0.35 3.48
N VAL A 112 -0.50 0.22 3.95
CA VAL A 112 -1.65 0.58 3.12
C VAL A 112 -1.71 2.09 3.08
N THR A 113 -1.73 2.63 1.87
CA THR A 113 -1.64 4.07 1.62
C THR A 113 -2.97 4.61 1.14
N GLY A 114 -3.25 5.86 1.51
CA GLY A 114 -4.40 6.60 0.97
C GLY A 114 -5.77 6.18 1.50
N LEU A 115 -5.83 5.71 2.75
CA LEU A 115 -7.11 5.63 3.47
C LEU A 115 -7.70 7.04 3.66
N SER A 116 -9.01 7.14 3.50
CA SER A 116 -9.74 8.39 3.73
C SER A 116 -9.47 8.94 5.13
N PRO A 117 -9.13 10.24 5.26
CA PRO A 117 -8.92 10.88 6.56
C PRO A 117 -10.13 10.76 7.49
N ALA A 118 -11.35 10.73 6.95
CA ALA A 118 -12.58 10.53 7.72
C ALA A 118 -12.61 9.15 8.39
N VAL A 119 -12.19 8.11 7.67
CA VAL A 119 -12.10 6.74 8.18
C VAL A 119 -11.04 6.67 9.28
N ILE A 120 -9.88 7.29 9.08
CA ILE A 120 -8.80 7.34 10.08
C ILE A 120 -9.28 8.06 11.35
N HIS A 121 -9.91 9.24 11.21
CA HIS A 121 -10.47 10.00 12.34
C HIS A 121 -11.38 9.13 13.21
N VAL A 122 -12.34 8.44 12.58
CA VAL A 122 -13.28 7.58 13.29
C VAL A 122 -12.59 6.33 13.84
N LEU A 123 -11.64 5.75 13.09
CA LEU A 123 -10.85 4.60 13.54
C LEU A 123 -10.18 4.88 14.89
N PHE A 124 -9.70 6.10 15.12
CA PHE A 124 -9.03 6.52 16.37
C PHE A 124 -9.95 7.20 17.41
N ASN A 125 -11.23 6.83 17.43
CA ASN A 125 -12.26 7.33 18.36
C ASN A 125 -12.65 8.80 18.18
N GLY A 126 -12.35 9.40 17.04
CA GLY A 126 -12.98 10.65 16.64
C GLY A 126 -14.49 10.48 16.53
N ASP A 127 -15.24 11.54 16.86
CA ASP A 127 -16.68 11.57 16.70
C ASP A 127 -17.03 11.45 15.20
N PRO A 128 -17.83 10.44 14.79
CA PRO A 128 -18.30 10.30 13.41
C PRO A 128 -18.92 11.58 12.86
N GLU A 129 -19.68 12.32 13.66
CA GLU A 129 -20.36 13.55 13.22
C GLU A 129 -19.41 14.72 12.94
N MET A 130 -18.18 14.63 13.45
CA MET A 130 -17.11 15.62 13.26
C MET A 130 -16.11 15.21 12.18
N ALA A 131 -16.31 14.06 11.53
CA ALA A 131 -15.44 13.60 10.45
C ALA A 131 -15.54 14.56 9.25
N THR A 132 -14.38 15.03 8.78
CA THR A 132 -14.31 15.82 7.55
C THR A 132 -14.37 14.87 6.37
N VAL A 133 -15.48 14.91 5.63
CA VAL A 133 -15.72 14.06 4.45
C VAL A 133 -15.85 14.91 3.19
N VAL A 134 -15.41 14.36 2.07
CA VAL A 134 -15.60 14.91 0.72
C VAL A 134 -16.30 13.90 -0.17
N THR A 135 -16.87 14.37 -1.29
CA THR A 135 -17.67 13.53 -2.18
C THR A 135 -16.85 12.38 -2.80
N GLU A 136 -15.55 12.59 -2.98
CA GLU A 136 -14.56 11.62 -3.45
C GLU A 136 -14.36 10.45 -2.47
N ASP A 137 -14.66 10.62 -1.17
CA ASP A 137 -14.62 9.54 -0.18
C ASP A 137 -15.73 8.50 -0.40
N CYS A 138 -16.81 8.82 -1.15
CA CYS A 138 -17.90 7.89 -1.42
C CYS A 138 -17.55 6.96 -2.59
N PRO A 139 -17.24 5.67 -2.39
CA PRO A 139 -16.74 4.80 -3.46
C PRO A 139 -17.80 4.42 -4.50
N ASP A 140 -19.08 4.40 -4.11
CA ASP A 140 -20.19 4.08 -5.01
C ASP A 140 -20.45 5.26 -5.95
N LEU A 141 -20.13 5.07 -7.23
CA LEU A 141 -20.26 6.10 -8.26
C LEU A 141 -21.71 6.55 -8.49
N HIS A 142 -22.68 5.66 -8.31
CA HIS A 142 -24.09 5.98 -8.49
C HIS A 142 -24.59 6.86 -7.34
N ILE A 143 -24.34 6.44 -6.10
CA ILE A 143 -24.62 7.26 -4.91
C ILE A 143 -23.91 8.61 -5.01
N ARG A 144 -22.62 8.60 -5.37
CA ARG A 144 -21.82 9.81 -5.56
C ARG A 144 -22.44 10.74 -6.58
N SER A 145 -22.91 10.23 -7.73
CA SER A 145 -23.57 11.05 -8.75
C SER A 145 -24.88 11.68 -8.25
N ILE A 146 -25.65 10.97 -7.43
CA ILE A 146 -26.89 11.50 -6.84
C ILE A 146 -26.56 12.62 -5.85
N ILE A 147 -25.56 12.40 -4.99
CA ILE A 147 -25.12 13.40 -4.02
C ILE A 147 -24.63 14.68 -4.73
N LYS A 148 -23.85 14.55 -5.81
CA LYS A 148 -23.35 15.70 -6.59
C LYS A 148 -24.46 16.56 -7.18
N LEU A 149 -25.68 16.04 -7.41
CA LEU A 149 -26.81 16.88 -7.84
C LEU A 149 -27.12 17.99 -6.84
N LEU A 150 -26.84 17.80 -5.55
CA LEU A 150 -27.07 18.82 -4.53
C LEU A 150 -26.14 20.04 -4.67
N GLU A 151 -25.08 19.95 -5.47
CA GLU A 151 -24.15 21.05 -5.77
C GLU A 151 -24.66 21.96 -6.90
N ASN A 152 -25.65 21.51 -7.70
CA ASN A 152 -26.23 22.31 -8.80
C ASN A 152 -26.96 23.55 -8.27
N GLU A 153 -26.98 24.65 -9.02
CA GLU A 153 -27.75 25.85 -8.64
C GLU A 153 -29.25 25.53 -8.50
N GLU A 154 -29.83 24.83 -9.49
CA GLU A 154 -31.21 24.38 -9.50
C GLU A 154 -31.31 22.87 -9.75
N LEU A 155 -32.34 22.24 -9.19
CA LEU A 155 -32.66 20.83 -9.42
C LEU A 155 -33.91 20.74 -10.29
N THR A 156 -33.88 19.86 -11.30
CA THR A 156 -35.13 19.48 -11.98
C THR A 156 -36.04 18.69 -11.03
N PRO A 157 -37.35 18.60 -11.29
CA PRO A 157 -38.26 17.78 -10.49
C PRO A 157 -37.76 16.33 -10.34
N GLU A 158 -37.24 15.74 -11.41
CA GLU A 158 -36.73 14.36 -11.41
C GLU A 158 -35.46 14.21 -10.56
N GLN A 159 -34.55 15.19 -10.62
CA GLN A 159 -33.36 15.21 -9.77
C GLN A 159 -33.74 15.37 -8.29
N LYS A 160 -34.75 16.20 -8.01
CA LYS A 160 -35.28 16.40 -6.66
C LYS A 160 -35.86 15.12 -6.08
N ASP A 161 -36.64 14.39 -6.88
CA ASP A 161 -37.21 13.10 -6.50
C ASP A 161 -36.09 12.07 -6.26
N THR A 162 -35.13 11.97 -7.18
CA THR A 162 -33.98 11.05 -7.06
C THR A 162 -33.18 11.26 -5.77
N VAL A 163 -32.87 12.51 -5.42
CA VAL A 163 -32.14 12.83 -4.18
C VAL A 163 -33.01 12.57 -2.94
N SER A 164 -34.31 12.88 -3.02
CA SER A 164 -35.24 12.65 -1.91
C SER A 164 -35.41 11.16 -1.63
N ASP A 165 -35.51 10.33 -2.66
CA ASP A 165 -35.62 8.88 -2.55
C ASP A 165 -34.40 8.28 -1.84
N LEU A 166 -33.18 8.68 -2.25
CA LEU A 166 -31.95 8.26 -1.58
C LEU A 166 -31.95 8.72 -0.11
N SER A 167 -32.31 9.97 0.15
CA SER A 167 -32.32 10.55 1.50
C SER A 167 -33.30 9.81 2.42
N MET A 168 -34.53 9.58 1.97
CA MET A 168 -35.54 8.85 2.72
C MET A 168 -35.14 7.39 2.96
N SER A 169 -34.44 6.75 2.01
CA SER A 169 -33.94 5.38 2.18
C SER A 169 -32.91 5.25 3.33
N TRP A 170 -32.32 6.38 3.75
CA TRP A 170 -31.36 6.48 4.86
C TRP A 170 -31.91 7.28 6.05
N ASP A 171 -33.25 7.36 6.17
CA ASP A 171 -33.95 8.05 7.25
C ASP A 171 -33.61 9.56 7.37
N LEU A 172 -33.28 10.20 6.24
CA LEU A 172 -33.05 11.65 6.13
C LEU A 172 -34.26 12.34 5.47
N PRO A 173 -34.50 13.63 5.76
CA PRO A 173 -35.61 14.36 5.14
C PRO A 173 -35.39 14.55 3.63
N ALA A 174 -36.48 14.69 2.89
CA ALA A 174 -36.47 15.04 1.48
C ALA A 174 -35.75 16.38 1.23
N VAL A 175 -35.23 16.55 0.01
CA VAL A 175 -34.49 17.77 -0.33
C VAL A 175 -35.43 18.98 -0.45
N THR A 176 -35.02 20.08 0.17
CA THR A 176 -35.63 21.41 0.06
C THR A 176 -34.56 22.41 -0.35
N GLU A 177 -34.96 23.60 -0.81
CA GLU A 177 -34.02 24.66 -1.15
C GLU A 177 -33.12 25.08 0.02
N THR A 178 -33.65 24.99 1.25
CA THR A 178 -32.97 25.46 2.47
C THR A 178 -32.06 24.41 3.10
N ASN A 179 -32.24 23.11 2.81
CA ASN A 179 -31.48 22.04 3.45
C ASN A 179 -30.38 21.42 2.58
N ARG A 180 -30.23 21.83 1.31
CA ARG A 180 -29.34 21.17 0.33
C ARG A 180 -27.92 20.92 0.84
N ARG A 181 -27.26 21.96 1.37
CA ARG A 181 -25.89 21.85 1.89
C ARG A 181 -25.78 20.91 3.09
N TRP A 182 -26.74 20.98 4.00
CA TRP A 182 -26.79 20.09 5.17
C TRP A 182 -27.02 18.64 4.73
N LEU A 183 -27.96 18.44 3.79
CA LEU A 183 -28.31 17.12 3.27
C LEU A 183 -27.13 16.51 2.50
N HIS A 184 -26.44 17.30 1.68
CA HIS A 184 -25.21 16.90 1.00
C HIS A 184 -24.20 16.33 2.00
N ASN A 185 -23.84 17.12 3.03
CA ASN A 185 -22.88 16.68 4.03
C ASN A 185 -23.34 15.43 4.79
N LYS A 186 -24.64 15.33 5.11
CA LYS A 186 -25.19 14.15 5.79
C LYS A 186 -25.19 12.91 4.93
N LEU A 187 -25.50 13.02 3.64
CA LEU A 187 -25.47 11.91 2.70
C LEU A 187 -24.04 11.40 2.50
N VAL A 188 -23.07 12.30 2.28
CA VAL A 188 -21.65 11.92 2.16
C VAL A 188 -21.19 11.24 3.45
N LEU A 189 -21.47 11.85 4.61
CA LEU A 189 -21.06 11.29 5.91
C LEU A 189 -21.66 9.90 6.14
N HIS A 190 -22.94 9.72 5.82
CA HIS A 190 -23.59 8.41 5.94
C HIS A 190 -22.96 7.38 5.01
N ALA A 191 -22.74 7.74 3.74
CA ALA A 191 -22.14 6.87 2.73
C ALA A 191 -20.72 6.41 3.12
N VAL A 192 -19.91 7.31 3.68
CA VAL A 192 -18.49 7.09 3.99
C VAL A 192 -18.28 6.45 5.36
N VAL A 193 -18.92 7.01 6.40
CA VAL A 193 -18.68 6.65 7.80
C VAL A 193 -19.83 5.82 8.36
N GLY A 194 -21.07 6.25 8.14
CA GLY A 194 -22.26 5.62 8.72
C GLY A 194 -22.36 4.14 8.35
N ARG A 195 -22.24 3.84 7.05
CA ARG A 195 -22.32 2.47 6.50
C ARG A 195 -21.12 1.59 6.86
N ASN A 196 -19.98 2.19 7.22
CA ASN A 196 -18.71 1.49 7.41
C ASN A 196 -18.33 1.31 8.90
N MET A 197 -19.22 1.70 9.81
CA MET A 197 -18.91 1.71 11.25
C MET A 197 -18.56 0.32 11.82
N ARG A 198 -19.18 -0.76 11.31
CA ARG A 198 -18.88 -2.14 11.76
C ARG A 198 -17.49 -2.57 11.30
N GLN A 199 -17.12 -2.25 10.07
CA GLN A 199 -15.83 -2.50 9.45
C GLN A 199 -14.72 -1.75 10.21
N ILE A 200 -14.90 -0.45 10.47
CA ILE A 200 -13.96 0.38 11.23
C ILE A 200 -13.76 -0.19 12.65
N LYS A 201 -14.84 -0.63 13.31
CA LYS A 201 -14.75 -1.28 14.64
C LYS A 201 -13.97 -2.60 14.60
N GLN A 202 -14.16 -3.43 13.57
CA GLN A 202 -13.39 -4.66 13.41
C GLN A 202 -11.91 -4.38 13.09
N LEU A 203 -11.63 -3.42 12.21
CA LEU A 203 -10.27 -2.95 11.91
C LEU A 203 -9.55 -2.52 13.19
N ARG A 204 -10.20 -1.69 14.00
CA ARG A 204 -9.72 -1.28 15.33
C ARG A 204 -9.41 -2.47 16.23
N LYS A 205 -10.29 -3.47 16.24
CA LYS A 205 -10.09 -4.68 17.04
C LYS A 205 -8.84 -5.44 16.59
N GLY A 206 -8.57 -5.49 15.28
CA GLY A 206 -7.34 -6.08 14.74
C GLY A 206 -6.07 -5.36 15.21
N LEU A 207 -6.05 -4.03 15.15
CA LEU A 207 -4.94 -3.22 15.66
C LEU A 207 -4.69 -3.46 17.16
N LYS A 208 -5.77 -3.63 17.94
CA LYS A 208 -5.71 -3.94 19.37
C LYS A 208 -5.15 -5.32 19.66
N ASP A 209 -5.48 -6.32 18.85
CA ASP A 209 -4.98 -7.70 19.05
C ASP A 209 -3.46 -7.81 18.94
N VAL A 210 -2.84 -6.90 18.19
CA VAL A 210 -1.38 -6.79 17.96
C VAL A 210 -0.69 -5.90 19.02
N MET A 211 -1.44 -5.39 20.01
CA MET A 211 -0.93 -4.52 21.07
C MET A 211 -0.33 -3.19 20.58
N LEU A 212 -0.66 -2.76 19.37
CA LEU A 212 -0.23 -1.47 18.82
C LEU A 212 -1.08 -0.29 19.36
N TRP A 213 -2.28 -0.58 19.86
CA TRP A 213 -3.24 0.43 20.30
C TRP A 213 -2.74 1.37 21.42
N PRO A 214 -2.04 0.90 22.46
CA PRO A 214 -1.48 1.79 23.49
C PRO A 214 -0.48 2.81 22.92
N LEU A 215 0.33 2.41 21.93
CA LEU A 215 1.25 3.33 21.24
C LEU A 215 0.47 4.41 20.49
N LEU A 216 -0.47 4.01 19.64
CA LEU A 216 -1.23 4.93 18.79
C LEU A 216 -2.08 5.93 19.59
N THR A 217 -2.58 5.51 20.76
CA THR A 217 -3.33 6.39 21.66
C THR A 217 -2.43 7.33 22.47
N SER A 218 -1.24 6.88 22.85
CA SER A 218 -0.28 7.71 23.59
C SER A 218 0.52 8.65 22.68
N ARG A 219 0.64 8.30 21.40
CA ARG A 219 1.39 9.03 20.37
C ARG A 219 0.57 9.16 19.08
N PRO A 220 -0.41 10.10 19.04
CA PRO A 220 -1.21 10.34 17.84
C PRO A 220 -0.39 10.77 16.63
N ASP A 221 0.81 11.33 16.85
CA ASP A 221 1.79 11.69 15.81
C ASP A 221 2.33 10.48 15.03
N VAL A 222 2.14 9.26 15.53
CA VAL A 222 2.51 8.01 14.84
C VAL A 222 1.43 7.55 13.86
N VAL A 223 0.19 8.03 13.99
CA VAL A 223 -0.92 7.60 13.12
C VAL A 223 -0.64 7.86 11.63
N PRO A 224 -0.10 9.02 11.21
CA PRO A 224 0.29 9.25 9.82
C PRO A 224 1.40 8.32 9.31
N LEU A 225 2.23 7.75 10.19
CA LEU A 225 3.23 6.76 9.80
C LEU A 225 2.60 5.40 9.49
N LEU A 226 1.54 5.03 10.23
CA LEU A 226 0.81 3.80 9.99
C LEU A 226 -0.12 3.90 8.76
N PHE A 227 -0.70 5.08 8.53
CA PHE A 227 -1.63 5.35 7.45
C PHE A 227 -1.20 6.59 6.63
N PRO A 228 -0.10 6.49 5.89
CA PRO A 228 0.39 7.59 5.06
C PRO A 228 -0.55 7.84 3.87
N LYS A 229 -0.56 9.08 3.39
CA LYS A 229 -1.23 9.40 2.12
C LYS A 229 -0.43 8.82 0.95
N MET A 230 -1.11 8.39 -0.09
CA MET A 230 -0.47 7.97 -1.33
C MET A 230 0.34 9.11 -1.95
N ALA A 231 -0.17 10.34 -1.94
CA ALA A 231 0.57 11.52 -2.40
C ALA A 231 1.87 11.81 -1.62
N GLU A 232 1.99 11.31 -0.38
CA GLU A 232 3.17 11.50 0.47
C GLU A 232 4.22 10.38 0.28
N MET A 233 3.86 9.31 -0.45
CA MET A 233 4.73 8.15 -0.68
C MET A 233 5.57 8.27 -1.96
N GLU A 234 5.40 9.35 -2.74
CA GLU A 234 6.29 9.65 -3.85
C GLU A 234 7.66 10.08 -3.33
N PHE A 235 8.67 9.25 -3.54
CA PHE A 235 10.05 9.62 -3.28
C PHE A 235 10.64 10.36 -4.48
N THR A 236 11.39 11.42 -4.21
CA THR A 236 12.07 12.19 -5.26
C THR A 236 13.38 11.50 -5.67
N PRO A 237 13.91 11.79 -6.87
CA PRO A 237 15.24 11.32 -7.25
C PRO A 237 16.30 11.65 -6.21
N GLN A 238 16.23 12.85 -5.60
CA GLN A 238 17.16 13.32 -4.59
C GLN A 238 17.13 12.45 -3.33
N MET A 239 15.95 12.11 -2.82
CA MET A 239 15.80 11.22 -1.66
C MET A 239 16.46 9.86 -1.90
N LEU A 240 16.33 9.29 -3.11
CA LEU A 240 16.98 8.04 -3.46
C LEU A 240 18.50 8.21 -3.52
N LEU A 241 18.98 9.25 -4.21
CA LEU A 241 20.41 9.53 -4.39
C LEU A 241 21.15 9.74 -3.07
N GLU A 242 20.52 10.36 -2.08
CA GLU A 242 21.07 10.60 -0.74
C GLU A 242 21.28 9.30 0.06
N LYS A 243 20.57 8.23 -0.28
CA LYS A 243 20.71 6.92 0.38
C LYS A 243 21.78 6.04 -0.26
N ILE A 244 22.29 6.42 -1.43
CA ILE A 244 23.24 5.59 -2.16
C ILE A 244 24.66 5.78 -1.61
N THR A 245 25.20 4.70 -1.08
CA THR A 245 26.64 4.48 -0.90
C THR A 245 27.23 4.14 -2.27
N TRP A 246 27.91 5.12 -2.85
CA TRP A 246 28.57 5.01 -4.15
C TRP A 246 29.89 4.24 -4.03
N PRO A 247 30.28 3.48 -5.06
CA PRO A 247 31.57 2.81 -5.08
C PRO A 247 32.69 3.86 -5.02
N VAL A 248 33.64 3.64 -4.11
CA VAL A 248 34.83 4.47 -3.91
C VAL A 248 36.07 3.64 -4.20
N GLU A 249 37.15 4.32 -4.59
CA GLU A 249 38.45 3.69 -4.78
C GLU A 249 39.00 3.27 -3.41
N ASP A 250 39.02 1.97 -3.14
CA ASP A 250 39.68 1.41 -1.97
C ASP A 250 41.17 1.21 -2.30
N SER A 251 42.06 1.60 -1.38
CA SER A 251 43.52 1.60 -1.60
C SER A 251 44.14 0.23 -1.92
N ASP A 252 43.38 -0.84 -1.70
CA ASP A 252 43.81 -2.22 -1.85
C ASP A 252 43.16 -2.91 -3.08
N ASP A 253 42.35 -2.20 -3.87
CA ASP A 253 41.67 -2.75 -5.06
C ASP A 253 42.41 -2.36 -6.36
N GLU A 254 43.35 -3.20 -6.78
CA GLU A 254 44.13 -3.02 -8.02
C GLU A 254 43.28 -3.06 -9.31
N ASP A 255 42.04 -3.57 -9.24
CA ASP A 255 41.12 -3.71 -10.38
C ASP A 255 40.11 -2.56 -10.50
N PHE A 256 40.21 -1.51 -9.65
CA PHE A 256 39.28 -0.39 -9.67
C PHE A 256 39.46 0.52 -10.90
N ASP A 257 38.58 0.37 -11.90
CA ASP A 257 38.53 1.27 -13.06
C ASP A 257 37.70 2.53 -12.73
N LEU A 258 38.40 3.60 -12.34
CA LEU A 258 37.78 4.89 -12.01
C LEU A 258 36.95 5.47 -13.17
N ASP A 259 37.43 5.36 -14.41
CA ASP A 259 36.77 5.95 -15.59
C ASP A 259 35.44 5.25 -15.88
N SER A 260 35.44 3.91 -15.87
CA SER A 260 34.19 3.16 -16.04
C SER A 260 33.28 3.35 -14.83
N THR A 261 33.80 3.39 -13.61
CA THR A 261 32.99 3.61 -12.40
C THR A 261 32.29 4.96 -12.43
N CYS A 262 33.00 6.04 -12.74
CA CYS A 262 32.42 7.38 -12.87
C CYS A 262 31.35 7.43 -13.97
N ARG A 263 31.61 6.79 -15.12
CA ARG A 263 30.66 6.75 -16.23
C ARG A 263 29.38 6.00 -15.86
N ILE A 264 29.48 4.81 -15.27
CA ILE A 264 28.32 3.97 -14.95
C ILE A 264 27.50 4.57 -13.81
N THR A 265 28.15 5.08 -12.76
CA THR A 265 27.45 5.79 -11.68
C THR A 265 26.79 7.07 -12.19
N GLY A 266 27.42 7.80 -13.11
CA GLY A 266 26.82 8.92 -13.83
C GLY A 266 25.56 8.52 -14.61
N PHE A 267 25.60 7.40 -15.34
CA PHE A 267 24.42 6.87 -16.04
C PHE A 267 23.31 6.47 -15.07
N LEU A 268 23.64 5.85 -13.93
CA LEU A 268 22.64 5.52 -12.90
C LEU A 268 21.98 6.80 -12.35
N ARG A 269 22.75 7.86 -12.07
CA ARG A 269 22.19 9.16 -11.62
C ARG A 269 21.23 9.73 -12.67
N MET A 270 21.62 9.75 -13.94
CA MET A 270 20.76 10.20 -15.03
C MET A 270 19.47 9.39 -15.15
N PHE A 271 19.55 8.07 -14.93
CA PHE A 271 18.38 7.20 -14.94
C PHE A 271 17.46 7.50 -13.75
N ILE A 272 18.01 7.68 -12.55
CA ILE A 272 17.25 8.03 -11.34
C ILE A 272 16.53 9.38 -11.51
N GLU A 273 17.17 10.37 -12.13
CA GLU A 273 16.54 11.68 -12.35
C GLU A 273 15.38 11.67 -13.35
N ARG A 274 15.26 10.63 -14.19
CA ARG A 274 14.30 10.57 -15.32
C ARG A 274 13.33 9.39 -15.28
N GLY A 275 13.66 8.36 -14.51
CA GLY A 275 13.01 7.06 -14.54
C GLY A 275 11.91 6.88 -13.50
N THR A 276 11.26 5.72 -13.55
CA THR A 276 10.23 5.31 -12.58
C THR A 276 10.90 4.72 -11.34
N LEU A 277 10.98 5.52 -10.27
CA LEU A 277 11.76 5.19 -9.08
C LEU A 277 11.23 3.98 -8.30
N ALA A 278 9.91 3.81 -8.22
CA ALA A 278 9.27 2.66 -7.57
C ALA A 278 9.74 1.32 -8.15
N GLN A 279 9.71 1.19 -9.47
CA GLN A 279 10.11 -0.04 -10.15
C GLN A 279 11.61 -0.33 -10.02
N LEU A 280 12.44 0.73 -10.07
CA LEU A 280 13.88 0.60 -9.82
C LEU A 280 14.15 0.10 -8.40
N LEU A 281 13.46 0.66 -7.40
CA LEU A 281 13.64 0.29 -6.00
C LEU A 281 13.18 -1.16 -5.74
N THR A 282 12.03 -1.54 -6.30
CA THR A 282 11.56 -2.94 -6.25
C THR A 282 12.57 -3.89 -6.88
N PHE A 283 13.17 -3.53 -8.01
CA PHE A 283 14.25 -4.33 -8.61
C PHE A 283 15.48 -4.41 -7.70
N TRP A 284 15.92 -3.28 -7.15
CA TRP A 284 17.14 -3.17 -6.36
C TRP A 284 17.04 -3.92 -5.03
N VAL A 285 15.97 -3.69 -4.27
CA VAL A 285 15.86 -4.19 -2.89
C VAL A 285 14.71 -5.17 -2.69
N GLY A 286 13.90 -5.45 -3.70
CA GLY A 286 12.74 -6.35 -3.59
C GLY A 286 11.56 -5.71 -2.86
N TRP A 287 11.55 -4.38 -2.73
CA TRP A 287 10.58 -3.64 -1.93
C TRP A 287 10.41 -2.20 -2.46
N GLU A 288 9.22 -1.62 -2.31
CA GLU A 288 8.90 -0.24 -2.71
C GLU A 288 9.23 0.80 -1.63
N MET A 289 9.65 0.36 -0.44
CA MET A 289 10.05 1.24 0.67
C MET A 289 11.54 1.61 0.57
N LEU A 290 11.85 2.90 0.73
CA LEU A 290 13.22 3.40 0.67
C LEU A 290 14.01 2.95 1.91
N PRO A 291 15.06 2.11 1.77
CA PRO A 291 15.85 1.66 2.91
C PRO A 291 16.77 2.76 3.45
N PRO A 292 17.34 2.57 4.65
CA PRO A 292 18.27 3.53 5.23
C PRO A 292 19.58 3.69 4.44
N GLU A 293 19.98 2.66 3.69
CA GLU A 293 21.18 2.65 2.85
C GLU A 293 20.91 1.86 1.55
N LEU A 294 21.52 2.28 0.45
CA LEU A 294 21.54 1.56 -0.82
C LEU A 294 22.98 1.45 -1.30
N ARG A 295 23.39 0.30 -1.83
CA ARG A 295 24.77 0.09 -2.29
C ARG A 295 24.83 -0.10 -3.79
N VAL A 296 25.79 0.55 -4.43
CA VAL A 296 26.10 0.34 -5.85
C VAL A 296 27.45 -0.31 -5.97
N GLU A 297 27.50 -1.41 -6.73
CA GLU A 297 28.73 -2.11 -7.07
C GLU A 297 28.90 -2.13 -8.59
N ILE A 298 30.11 -1.86 -9.06
CA ILE A 298 30.47 -2.10 -10.45
C ILE A 298 30.95 -3.54 -10.55
N SER A 299 30.39 -4.28 -11.51
CA SER A 299 30.66 -5.71 -11.68
C SER A 299 31.05 -6.03 -13.13
N GLY A 300 31.76 -7.14 -13.33
CA GLY A 300 32.05 -7.70 -14.65
C GLY A 300 30.88 -8.47 -15.29
N GLY A 301 29.67 -8.38 -14.71
CA GLY A 301 28.49 -9.08 -15.19
C GLY A 301 28.00 -8.60 -16.56
N THR A 302 27.13 -9.37 -17.20
CA THR A 302 26.56 -9.03 -18.52
C THR A 302 25.27 -8.21 -18.45
N PHE A 303 24.59 -8.19 -17.30
CA PHE A 303 23.36 -7.43 -17.11
C PHE A 303 23.34 -6.79 -15.74
N PRO A 304 22.62 -5.67 -15.56
CA PRO A 304 22.28 -5.17 -14.23
C PRO A 304 21.59 -6.26 -13.42
N THR A 305 22.06 -6.49 -12.20
CA THR A 305 21.49 -7.47 -11.27
C THR A 305 21.37 -6.86 -9.89
N SER A 306 20.48 -7.41 -9.07
CA SER A 306 20.31 -6.98 -7.70
C SER A 306 20.59 -8.12 -6.72
N SER A 307 21.21 -7.76 -5.61
CA SER A 307 21.34 -8.61 -4.44
C SER A 307 20.42 -8.02 -3.37
N THR A 308 19.12 -8.31 -3.48
CA THR A 308 18.06 -7.67 -2.69
C THR A 308 18.26 -7.84 -1.18
N CYS A 309 18.79 -8.98 -0.73
CA CYS A 309 19.17 -9.23 0.67
C CYS A 309 20.26 -8.28 1.20
N PHE A 310 21.14 -7.81 0.32
CA PHE A 310 22.25 -6.92 0.66
C PHE A 310 21.99 -5.48 0.18
N GLN A 311 20.79 -5.18 -0.29
CA GLN A 311 20.39 -3.86 -0.79
C GLN A 311 21.38 -3.30 -1.84
N THR A 312 21.95 -4.20 -2.65
CA THR A 312 23.07 -3.90 -3.54
C THR A 312 22.66 -4.06 -5.01
N LEU A 313 22.89 -3.00 -5.80
CA LEU A 313 22.70 -2.99 -7.25
C LEU A 313 24.05 -3.16 -7.93
N LYS A 314 24.16 -4.23 -8.72
CA LYS A 314 25.38 -4.59 -9.44
C LYS A 314 25.24 -4.15 -10.89
N LEU A 315 26.10 -3.25 -11.32
CA LEU A 315 26.06 -2.63 -12.64
C LEU A 315 27.27 -3.04 -13.49
N PRO A 316 27.06 -3.50 -14.74
CA PRO A 316 28.15 -3.79 -15.65
C PRO A 316 29.02 -2.58 -16.02
N ALA A 317 30.34 -2.73 -15.97
CA ALA A 317 31.30 -1.67 -16.33
C ALA A 317 31.34 -1.32 -17.84
N TYR A 318 30.91 -2.26 -18.69
CA TYR A 318 31.21 -2.22 -20.13
C TYR A 318 30.36 -1.20 -20.91
N PHE A 319 29.28 -0.65 -20.36
CA PHE A 319 28.44 0.31 -21.07
C PHE A 319 29.21 1.60 -21.38
N LYS A 320 29.20 2.01 -22.65
CA LYS A 320 29.87 3.23 -23.13
C LYS A 320 28.91 4.38 -23.38
N ILE A 321 27.64 4.09 -23.66
CA ILE A 321 26.59 5.09 -23.90
C ILE A 321 25.38 4.85 -23.00
N TYR A 322 24.72 5.94 -22.61
CA TYR A 322 23.58 5.91 -21.68
C TYR A 322 22.41 5.07 -22.22
N MET A 323 22.11 5.14 -23.51
CA MET A 323 20.95 4.42 -24.10
C MET A 323 21.05 2.90 -23.93
N ASP A 324 22.25 2.33 -24.07
CA ASP A 324 22.46 0.89 -23.90
C ASP A 324 22.31 0.48 -22.43
N PHE A 325 22.84 1.30 -21.52
CA PHE A 325 22.69 1.13 -20.07
C PHE A 325 21.20 1.19 -19.68
N GLU A 326 20.48 2.21 -20.10
CA GLU A 326 19.06 2.41 -19.81
C GLU A 326 18.23 1.25 -20.33
N LYS A 327 18.46 0.82 -21.57
CA LYS A 327 17.75 -0.32 -22.16
C LYS A 327 17.99 -1.60 -21.36
N ALA A 328 19.23 -1.87 -20.95
CA ALA A 328 19.57 -3.04 -20.16
C ALA A 328 18.96 -2.99 -18.75
N LEU A 329 19.00 -1.83 -18.08
CA LEU A 329 18.43 -1.66 -16.76
C LEU A 329 16.90 -1.78 -16.77
N VAL A 330 16.22 -1.16 -17.75
CA VAL A 330 14.76 -1.32 -17.92
C VAL A 330 14.39 -2.78 -18.20
N ALA A 331 15.19 -3.49 -18.99
CA ALA A 331 14.96 -4.92 -19.23
C ALA A 331 15.13 -5.75 -17.94
N ALA A 332 16.09 -5.41 -17.08
CA ALA A 332 16.29 -6.07 -15.81
C ALA A 332 15.14 -5.79 -14.82
N ILE A 333 14.71 -4.53 -14.71
CA ILE A 333 13.58 -4.11 -13.87
C ILE A 333 12.29 -4.85 -14.24
N LYS A 334 12.02 -5.04 -15.54
CA LYS A 334 10.83 -5.75 -16.03
C LYS A 334 10.85 -7.26 -15.75
N ARG A 335 12.00 -7.83 -15.40
CA ARG A 335 12.15 -9.26 -15.07
C ARG A 335 11.98 -9.54 -13.57
N THR A 336 11.54 -8.56 -12.78
CA THR A 336 11.36 -8.71 -11.34
C THR A 336 10.29 -9.76 -10.99
N GLY A 337 10.74 -10.82 -10.31
CA GLY A 337 9.94 -11.86 -9.68
C GLY A 337 10.84 -12.65 -8.74
N PHE A 338 10.41 -12.89 -7.49
CA PHE A 338 11.12 -13.80 -6.60
C PHE A 338 11.19 -15.20 -7.23
N GLY A 339 12.37 -15.84 -7.23
CA GLY A 339 12.51 -17.25 -7.60
C GLY A 339 12.67 -17.58 -9.09
N LEU A 340 12.91 -16.60 -9.97
CA LEU A 340 13.30 -16.88 -11.37
C LEU A 340 14.83 -16.87 -11.51
N VAL A 341 15.46 -17.98 -11.12
CA VAL A 341 16.77 -18.40 -11.65
C VAL A 341 16.55 -19.60 -12.55
#